data_AF-A0A1P8XB27-F1
#
_entry.id   AF-A0A1P8XB27-F1
#
_cell.length_a   1.000
_cell.length_b   1.000
_cell.length_c   1.000
_cell.angle_alpha   90.00
_cell.angle_beta   90.00
_cell.angle_gamma   90.00
#
_symmetry.space_group_name_H-M   'P 1'
#
loop_
_entity.id
_entity.type
_entity.pdbx_description
1 polymer ?
#
loop_
_entity_poly.entity_id
_entity_poly.type
_entity_poly.pdbx_seq_one_letter_code
_entity_poly.pdbx_strand_id
1 'polypeptide(L)'
;MLLTARRTVVGVVGAGAMLLAVAPAAFAEPVPPPNCTAADLAGVASGVSAATSAYLFTHPDVNNFFTSMHGLPHEEIGPKVEEYFAANPVVAGELTNIRKPIQDIRLRCGDTDGDGDVDIL
;
A
#
# COMPACT_ATOMS: atom_id res chain seq x y z
N MET A 1 -51.06 1.57 -2.34
CA MET A 1 -52.35 1.84 -2.99
C MET A 1 -52.11 2.81 -4.13
N LEU A 2 -52.29 2.32 -5.38
CA LEU A 2 -52.53 3.04 -6.65
C LEU A 2 -51.47 4.09 -7.09
N LEU A 3 -51.03 4.19 -8.35
CA LEU A 3 -51.82 4.14 -9.58
C LEU A 3 -51.20 3.25 -10.68
N THR A 4 -52.07 2.43 -11.23
CA THR A 4 -51.95 1.78 -12.54
C THR A 4 -52.15 2.81 -13.65
N ALA A 5 -51.26 2.86 -14.64
CA ALA A 5 -51.59 3.39 -15.97
C ALA A 5 -50.84 2.61 -17.06
N ARG A 6 -51.62 1.77 -17.76
CA ARG A 6 -51.22 0.99 -18.94
C ARG A 6 -51.00 1.90 -20.15
N ARG A 7 -49.93 1.64 -20.91
CA ARG A 7 -49.93 1.79 -22.37
C ARG A 7 -49.20 0.61 -23.00
N THR A 8 -49.99 -0.31 -23.55
CA THR A 8 -49.56 -1.35 -24.49
C THR A 8 -49.60 -0.77 -25.90
N VAL A 9 -48.49 -0.87 -26.65
CA VAL A 9 -48.53 -1.00 -28.11
C VAL A 9 -47.54 -2.09 -28.52
N VAL A 10 -48.10 -3.07 -29.21
CA VAL A 10 -47.47 -4.24 -29.85
C VAL A 10 -46.79 -3.78 -31.14
N GLY A 11 -45.62 -4.33 -31.44
CA GLY A 11 -44.92 -4.07 -32.70
C GLY A 11 -43.91 -5.15 -33.07
N VAL A 12 -44.41 -6.17 -33.77
CA VAL A 12 -43.73 -7.03 -34.77
C VAL A 12 -42.71 -8.06 -34.30
N VAL A 13 -43.13 -9.33 -34.39
CA VAL A 13 -42.27 -10.51 -34.51
C VAL A 13 -41.48 -10.39 -35.82
N GLY A 14 -40.20 -10.06 -35.72
CA GLY A 14 -39.20 -10.34 -36.74
C GLY A 14 -38.33 -11.48 -36.24
N ALA A 15 -38.51 -12.67 -36.81
CA ALA A 15 -37.59 -13.79 -36.60
C ALA A 15 -36.24 -13.44 -37.21
N GLY A 16 -35.26 -13.16 -36.35
CA GLY A 16 -33.89 -12.84 -36.72
C GLY A 16 -33.07 -12.75 -35.45
N ALA A 17 -32.62 -13.91 -34.97
CA ALA A 17 -31.77 -14.02 -33.78
C ALA A 17 -30.43 -13.31 -34.05
N MET A 18 -30.33 -12.07 -33.58
CA MET A 18 -29.06 -11.47 -33.20
C MET A 18 -29.29 -10.83 -31.85
N LEU A 19 -29.20 -11.68 -30.81
CA LEU A 19 -28.90 -11.20 -29.47
C LEU A 19 -27.54 -10.52 -29.55
N LEU A 20 -27.54 -9.23 -29.90
CA LEU A 20 -26.46 -8.33 -29.51
C LEU A 20 -26.51 -8.28 -28.00
N ALA A 21 -25.87 -9.28 -27.37
CA ALA A 21 -25.41 -9.19 -26.02
C ALA A 21 -24.49 -7.97 -25.99
N VAL A 22 -25.07 -6.81 -25.65
CA VAL A 22 -24.29 -5.72 -25.10
C VAL A 22 -23.82 -6.25 -23.76
N ALA A 23 -22.74 -7.04 -23.80
CA ALA A 23 -21.96 -7.32 -22.63
C ALA A 23 -21.66 -5.93 -22.05
N PRO A 24 -22.00 -5.63 -20.79
CA PRO A 24 -21.36 -4.51 -20.15
C PRO A 24 -19.88 -4.79 -20.33
N ALA A 25 -19.16 -3.89 -21.00
CA ALA A 25 -17.72 -3.85 -20.91
C ALA A 25 -17.46 -3.61 -19.42
N ALA A 26 -17.34 -4.70 -18.67
CA ALA A 26 -16.72 -4.69 -17.37
C ALA A 26 -15.30 -4.25 -17.70
N PHE A 27 -15.04 -2.97 -17.50
CA PHE A 27 -13.69 -2.48 -17.33
C PHE A 27 -13.16 -3.31 -16.16
N ALA A 28 -12.47 -4.41 -16.49
CA ALA A 28 -11.75 -5.16 -15.50
C ALA A 28 -10.69 -4.19 -15.01
N GLU A 29 -10.87 -3.70 -13.79
CA GLU A 29 -9.82 -2.96 -13.11
C GLU A 29 -8.55 -3.82 -13.21
N PRO A 30 -7.40 -3.23 -13.53
CA PRO A 30 -6.16 -3.98 -13.65
C PRO A 30 -5.99 -4.84 -12.40
N VAL A 31 -5.99 -6.17 -12.56
CA VAL A 31 -5.73 -7.07 -11.45
C VAL A 31 -4.31 -6.78 -11.00
N PRO A 32 -4.08 -6.37 -9.73
CA PRO A 32 -2.73 -6.07 -9.27
C PRO A 32 -1.84 -7.31 -9.45
N PRO A 33 -0.55 -7.12 -9.75
CA PRO A 33 0.37 -8.23 -9.90
C PRO A 33 0.35 -9.13 -8.65
N PRO A 34 0.64 -10.43 -8.80
CA PRO A 34 0.62 -11.35 -7.66
C PRO A 34 1.58 -10.88 -6.56
N ASN A 35 1.15 -10.96 -5.30
CA ASN A 35 1.86 -10.48 -4.11
C ASN A 35 2.02 -8.95 -4.00
N CYS A 36 1.13 -8.19 -4.63
CA CYS A 36 1.06 -6.73 -4.54
C CYS A 36 -0.28 -6.22 -3.98
N THR A 37 -0.89 -7.01 -3.09
CA THR A 37 -2.10 -6.61 -2.38
C THR A 37 -1.78 -5.80 -1.12
N ALA A 38 -2.80 -5.15 -0.55
CA ALA A 38 -2.68 -4.54 0.77
C ALA A 38 -2.27 -5.55 1.87
N ALA A 39 -2.69 -6.82 1.73
CA ALA A 39 -2.30 -7.87 2.67
C ALA A 39 -0.79 -8.19 2.58
N ASP A 40 -0.23 -8.16 1.37
CA ASP A 40 1.21 -8.40 1.15
C ASP A 40 2.05 -7.26 1.77
N LEU A 41 1.65 -6.00 1.53
CA LEU A 41 2.30 -4.84 2.14
C LEU A 41 2.22 -4.89 3.67
N ALA A 42 1.04 -5.20 4.23
CA ALA A 42 0.85 -5.33 5.66
C ALA A 42 1.71 -6.46 6.26
N GLY A 43 1.84 -7.58 5.55
CA GLY A 43 2.70 -8.70 5.94
C GLY A 43 4.17 -8.29 6.01
N VAL A 44 4.68 -7.61 4.98
CA VAL A 44 6.05 -7.07 4.97
C VAL A 44 6.26 -6.05 6.09
N ALA A 45 5.33 -5.11 6.28
CA ALA A 45 5.43 -4.11 7.33
C ALA A 45 5.46 -4.76 8.72
N SER A 46 4.64 -5.79 8.95
CA SER A 46 4.62 -6.55 10.20
C SER A 46 5.97 -7.23 10.47
N GLY A 47 6.57 -7.83 9.44
CA GLY A 47 7.92 -8.42 9.53
C GLY A 47 8.99 -7.39 9.89
N VAL A 48 8.98 -6.21 9.26
CA VAL A 48 9.89 -5.11 9.57
C VAL A 48 9.70 -4.60 10.99
N SER A 49 8.46 -4.46 11.46
CA SER A 49 8.17 -4.08 12.86
C SER A 49 8.69 -5.11 13.85
N ALA A 50 8.51 -6.41 13.59
CA ALA A 50 9.04 -7.47 14.43
C ALA A 50 10.58 -7.46 14.49
N ALA A 51 11.24 -7.31 13.33
CA ALA A 51 12.70 -7.20 13.25
C ALA A 51 13.23 -5.96 13.98
N THR A 52 12.54 -4.82 13.84
CA THR A 52 12.86 -3.59 14.58
C THR A 52 12.74 -3.81 16.08
N SER A 53 11.67 -4.46 16.55
CA SER A 53 11.50 -4.78 17.98
C SER A 53 12.64 -5.65 18.50
N ALA A 54 12.99 -6.71 17.79
CA ALA A 54 14.12 -7.57 18.17
C ALA A 54 15.44 -6.78 18.24
N TYR A 55 15.71 -5.94 17.24
CA TYR A 55 16.89 -5.08 17.20
C TYR A 55 16.95 -4.13 18.39
N LEU A 56 15.84 -3.46 18.73
CA LEU A 56 15.81 -2.53 19.87
C LEU A 56 16.03 -3.25 21.21
N PHE A 57 15.52 -4.47 21.38
CA PHE A 57 15.79 -5.25 22.60
C PHE A 57 17.25 -5.69 22.74
N THR A 58 17.99 -5.84 21.63
CA THR A 58 19.42 -6.15 21.67
C THR A 58 20.32 -4.91 21.67
N HIS A 59 19.76 -3.72 21.43
CA HIS A 59 20.47 -2.43 21.40
C HIS A 59 19.82 -1.45 22.39
N PRO A 60 20.05 -1.63 23.71
CA PRO A 60 19.35 -0.86 24.74
C PRO A 60 19.61 0.64 24.68
N ASP A 61 20.78 1.07 24.21
CA ASP A 61 21.12 2.47 23.93
C ASP A 61 20.25 3.06 22.82
N VAL A 62 20.09 2.34 21.71
CA VAL A 62 19.22 2.74 20.60
C VAL A 62 17.76 2.76 21.04
N ASN A 63 17.32 1.75 21.81
CA ASN A 63 15.97 1.71 22.37
C ASN A 63 15.68 2.89 23.30
N ASN A 64 16.64 3.26 24.16
CA ASN A 64 16.51 4.41 25.04
C ASN A 64 16.41 5.71 24.23
N PHE A 65 17.20 5.86 23.18
CA PHE A 65 17.10 7.00 22.27
C PHE A 65 15.70 7.10 21.64
N PHE A 66 15.19 6.04 21.02
CA PHE A 66 13.86 6.05 20.42
C PHE A 66 12.73 6.24 21.44
N THR A 67 12.89 5.69 22.64
CA THR A 67 11.94 5.89 23.75
C THR A 67 11.93 7.33 24.25
N SER A 68 13.09 8.01 24.27
CA SER A 68 13.21 9.40 24.74
C SER A 68 12.42 10.40 23.89
N MET A 69 12.04 10.03 22.67
CA MET A 69 11.22 10.87 21.79
C MET A 69 9.72 10.83 22.13
N HIS A 70 9.29 9.96 23.05
CA HIS A 70 7.89 9.88 23.46
C HIS A 70 7.39 11.21 24.05
N GLY A 71 6.36 11.79 23.42
CA GLY A 71 5.75 13.06 23.83
C GLY A 71 6.36 14.31 23.20
N LEU A 72 7.38 14.18 22.35
CA LEU A 72 7.90 15.29 21.55
C LEU A 72 6.90 15.68 20.43
N PRO A 73 6.86 16.96 20.03
CA PRO A 73 6.18 17.38 18.81
C PRO A 73 6.74 16.64 17.59
N HIS A 74 5.88 16.35 16.60
CA HIS A 74 6.26 15.59 15.42
C HIS A 74 7.41 16.26 14.65
N GLU A 75 7.43 17.59 14.62
CA GLU A 75 8.41 18.42 13.93
C GLU A 75 9.81 18.31 14.55
N GLU A 76 9.91 17.91 15.83
CA GLU A 76 11.18 17.74 16.54
C GLU A 76 11.79 16.33 16.37
N ILE A 77 10.98 15.33 16.02
CA ILE A 77 11.43 13.93 15.93
C ILE A 77 12.43 13.74 14.79
N GLY A 78 12.10 14.25 13.59
CA GLY A 78 12.91 14.09 12.39
C GLY A 78 14.36 14.56 12.57
N PRO A 79 14.60 15.84 12.95
CA PRO A 79 15.95 16.37 13.16
C PRO A 79 16.76 15.59 14.19
N LYS A 80 16.12 15.13 15.27
CA LYS A 80 16.80 14.33 16.32
C LYS A 80 17.26 12.97 15.80
N VAL A 81 16.43 12.30 14.99
CA VAL A 81 16.79 11.02 14.37
C VAL A 81 17.94 11.20 13.37
N GLU A 82 17.91 12.27 12.57
CA GLU A 82 18.98 12.60 11.63
C GLU A 82 20.30 12.85 12.34
N GLU A 83 20.31 13.66 13.40
CA GLU A 83 21.50 13.91 14.22
C GLU A 83 22.03 12.61 14.83
N TYR A 84 21.15 11.77 15.37
CA TYR A 84 21.52 10.49 15.94
C TYR A 84 22.12 9.54 14.90
N PHE A 85 21.55 9.46 13.69
CA PHE A 85 22.08 8.63 12.61
C PHE A 85 23.40 9.15 12.05
N ALA A 86 23.59 10.46 11.98
CA ALA A 86 24.87 11.06 11.59
C ALA A 86 25.98 10.72 12.60
N ALA A 87 25.66 10.70 13.90
CA ALA A 87 26.58 10.29 14.95
C ALA A 87 26.79 8.77 15.03
N ASN A 88 25.81 7.97 14.59
CA ASN A 88 25.80 6.51 14.69
C ASN A 88 25.57 5.85 13.31
N PRO A 89 26.53 5.94 12.38
CA PRO A 89 26.36 5.48 11.00
C PRO A 89 26.15 3.95 10.89
N VAL A 90 26.67 3.17 11.83
CA VAL A 90 26.44 1.71 11.88
C VAL A 90 24.97 1.42 12.19
N VAL A 91 24.43 2.03 13.26
CA VAL A 91 23.01 1.90 13.64
C VAL A 91 22.10 2.37 12.52
N ALA A 92 22.45 3.48 11.85
CA ALA A 92 21.72 3.98 10.70
C ALA A 92 21.67 2.93 9.57
N GLY A 93 22.81 2.31 9.25
CA GLY A 93 22.89 1.24 8.26
C GLY A 93 22.07 0.00 8.64
N GLU A 94 22.14 -0.43 9.89
CA GLU A 94 21.39 -1.58 10.40
C GLU A 94 19.88 -1.36 10.35
N LEU A 95 19.39 -0.20 10.83
CA LEU A 95 17.97 0.15 10.77
C LEU A 95 17.48 0.38 9.33
N THR A 96 18.35 0.90 8.45
CA THR A 96 18.05 1.00 7.01
C THR A 96 17.88 -0.39 6.40
N ASN A 97 18.76 -1.32 6.72
CA ASN A 97 18.66 -2.71 6.26
C ASN A 97 17.39 -3.40 6.78
N ILE A 98 17.02 -3.16 8.05
CA ILE A 98 15.76 -3.68 8.62
C ILE A 98 14.54 -3.16 7.84
N ARG A 99 14.56 -1.90 7.38
CA ARG A 99 13.46 -1.25 6.65
C ARG A 99 13.42 -1.57 5.15
N LYS A 100 14.53 -2.05 4.58
CA LYS A 100 14.67 -2.36 3.15
C LYS A 100 13.48 -3.15 2.55
N PRO A 101 12.89 -4.17 3.21
CA PRO A 101 11.76 -4.90 2.64
C PRO A 101 10.54 -4.03 2.31
N ILE A 102 10.27 -2.96 3.08
CA ILE A 102 9.19 -2.03 2.79
C ILE A 102 9.48 -1.22 1.53
N GLN A 103 10.73 -0.78 1.34
CA GLN A 103 11.13 -0.08 0.12
C GLN A 103 11.03 -1.03 -1.09
N ASP A 104 11.54 -2.25 -0.95
CA ASP A 104 11.56 -3.23 -2.04
C ASP A 104 10.14 -3.59 -2.51
N ILE A 105 9.15 -3.76 -1.60
CA ILE A 105 7.76 -4.02 -2.01
C ILE A 105 7.09 -2.79 -2.63
N ARG A 106 7.42 -1.58 -2.18
CA ARG A 106 6.91 -0.34 -2.77
C ARG A 106 7.40 -0.15 -4.18
N LEU A 107 8.69 -0.35 -4.42
CA LEU A 107 9.26 -0.31 -5.76
C LEU A 107 8.61 -1.40 -6.63
N ARG A 108 8.66 -2.67 -6.21
CA ARG A 108 8.13 -3.78 -7.02
C ARG A 108 6.63 -3.66 -7.37
N CYS A 109 5.83 -3.06 -6.48
CA CYS A 109 4.37 -3.04 -6.62
C CYS A 109 3.79 -1.65 -6.94
N GLY A 110 4.62 -0.60 -6.91
CA GLY A 110 4.21 0.78 -7.12
C GLY A 110 4.98 1.48 -8.24
N ASP A 111 6.09 0.90 -8.73
CA ASP A 111 6.75 1.27 -9.98
C ASP A 111 5.96 0.64 -11.15
N THR A 112 4.99 1.38 -11.68
CA THR A 112 4.09 0.89 -12.73
C THR A 112 4.64 1.11 -14.14
N ASP A 113 5.62 2.01 -14.30
CA ASP A 113 6.28 2.32 -15.57
C ASP A 113 7.72 1.80 -15.71
N GLY A 114 8.34 1.32 -14.62
CA GLY A 114 9.65 0.68 -14.58
C GLY A 114 10.82 1.65 -14.48
N ASP A 115 10.59 2.92 -14.13
CA ASP A 115 11.62 3.96 -14.01
C ASP A 115 12.41 3.90 -12.69
N GLY A 116 11.96 3.07 -11.74
CA GLY A 116 12.57 2.89 -10.42
C GLY A 116 12.01 3.81 -9.33
N ASP A 117 10.96 4.58 -9.62
CA ASP A 117 10.20 5.39 -8.68
C ASP A 117 8.82 4.76 -8.40
N VAL A 118 8.06 5.34 -7.47
CA VAL A 118 6.74 4.83 -7.06
C VAL A 118 5.67 5.75 -7.64
N ASP A 119 4.93 5.29 -8.64
CA ASP A 119 3.94 6.05 -9.44
C ASP A 119 2.62 6.34 -8.72
N ILE A 120 2.38 5.68 -7.59
CA ILE A 120 1.12 5.79 -6.84
C ILE A 120 1.06 7.00 -5.89
N LEU A 121 1.78 8.09 -6.22
CA LEU A 121 1.62 9.41 -5.61
C LEU A 121 0.84 10.37 -6.51
#